data_AF-A0A7C2W6B2-F1
#
_entry.id   AF-A0A7C2W6B2-F1
#
_cell.length_a   1.000
_cell.length_b   1.000
_cell.length_c   1.000
_cell.angle_alpha   90.00
_cell.angle_beta   90.00
_cell.angle_gamma   90.00
#
_symmetry.space_group_name_H-M   'P 1'
#
loop_
_entity.id
_entity.type
_entity.pdbx_description
1 polymer ?
#
loop_
_entity_poly.entity_id
_entity_poly.type
_entity_poly.pdbx_seq_one_letter_code
_entity_poly.pdbx_strand_id
1 'polypeptide(L)'
;MNSNNIEHKLSELVKEFGEAVEPQHRKLAQLAEKAKENHQKLEQSLSSLQELLDYLRVCIKYQVFDLEATRRENEYLRKLLEDAAS
;
A
#
# COMPACT_ATOMS: atom_id res chain seq x y z
N MET A 1 -11.29 -0.70 9.01
CA MET A 1 -12.75 -0.67 9.28
C MET A 1 -13.07 0.51 10.20
N ASN A 2 -13.13 1.73 9.66
CA ASN A 2 -13.73 2.90 10.32
C ASN A 2 -14.07 4.05 9.33
N SER A 3 -13.61 3.98 8.07
CA SER A 3 -13.86 4.98 7.02
C SER A 3 -15.35 5.21 6.75
N ASN A 4 -16.15 4.13 6.68
CA ASN A 4 -17.60 4.21 6.41
C ASN A 4 -18.38 5.03 7.45
N ASN A 5 -17.91 5.08 8.71
CA ASN A 5 -18.59 5.83 9.78
C ASN A 5 -18.43 7.35 9.58
N ILE A 6 -17.25 7.77 9.15
CA ILE A 6 -16.94 9.18 8.88
C ILE A 6 -17.69 9.64 7.63
N GLU A 7 -17.68 8.84 6.55
CA GLU A 7 -18.41 9.14 5.31
C GLU A 7 -19.92 9.28 5.56
N HIS A 8 -20.50 8.38 6.37
CA HIS A 8 -21.91 8.43 6.71
C HIS A 8 -22.27 9.68 7.52
N LYS A 9 -21.50 9.98 8.58
CA LYS A 9 -21.73 11.16 9.42
C LYS A 9 -21.55 12.46 8.64
N LEU A 10 -20.58 12.52 7.73
CA LEU A 10 -20.38 13.69 6.88
C LEU A 10 -21.54 13.89 5.90
N SER A 11 -22.06 12.80 5.32
CA SER A 11 -23.21 12.85 4.42
C SER A 11 -24.50 13.23 5.13
N GLU A 12 -24.71 12.77 6.37
CA GLU A 12 -25.84 13.19 7.21
C GLU A 12 -25.76 14.66 7.57
N LEU A 13 -24.57 15.12 7.95
CA LEU A 13 -24.31 16.51 8.30
C LEU A 13 -24.60 17.44 7.11
N VAL A 14 -24.12 17.08 5.90
CA VAL A 14 -24.39 17.85 4.68
C VAL A 14 -25.89 17.89 4.34
N LYS A 15 -26.65 16.82 4.63
CA LYS A 15 -28.10 16.78 4.44
C LYS A 15 -28.84 17.69 5.42
N GLU A 16 -28.50 17.64 6.71
CA GLU A 16 -29.15 18.48 7.74
C GLU A 16 -28.94 19.98 7.49
N PHE A 17 -27.81 20.38 6.89
CA PHE A 17 -27.51 21.79 6.59
C PHE A 17 -28.02 22.28 5.23
N GLY A 18 -28.63 21.41 4.40
CA GLY A 18 -29.08 21.74 3.04
C GLY A 18 -30.30 22.69 2.98
N GLU A 19 -31.02 22.88 4.08
CA GLU A 19 -32.30 23.61 4.10
C GLU A 19 -32.18 25.12 4.42
N ALA A 20 -31.02 25.59 4.91
CA ALA A 20 -30.79 27.00 5.24
C ALA A 20 -29.52 27.55 4.57
N VAL A 21 -29.68 28.26 3.44
CA VAL A 21 -28.57 28.65 2.56
C VAL A 21 -27.91 29.97 3.01
N GLU A 22 -26.93 29.87 3.90
CA GLU A 22 -25.89 30.89 4.14
C GLU A 22 -24.65 30.58 3.26
N PRO A 23 -23.98 31.58 2.62
CA PRO A 23 -22.80 31.36 1.77
C PRO A 23 -21.62 30.63 2.47
N GLN A 24 -21.57 30.65 3.80
CA GLN A 24 -20.59 29.90 4.59
C GLN A 24 -20.79 28.38 4.49
N HIS A 25 -22.04 27.91 4.34
CA HIS A 25 -22.36 26.47 4.23
C HIS A 25 -21.88 25.86 2.92
N ARG A 26 -21.95 26.61 1.80
CA ARG A 26 -21.37 26.14 0.52
C ARG A 26 -19.86 25.91 0.63
N LYS A 27 -19.15 26.78 1.34
CA LYS A 27 -17.70 26.66 1.52
C LYS A 27 -17.33 25.44 2.38
N LEU A 28 -18.11 25.16 3.43
CA LEU A 28 -17.94 23.97 4.26
C LEU A 28 -18.24 22.68 3.48
N ALA A 29 -19.31 22.64 2.70
CA ALA A 29 -19.64 21.51 1.84
C ALA A 29 -18.53 21.22 0.80
N GLN A 30 -17.97 22.27 0.18
CA GLN A 30 -16.83 22.13 -0.74
C GLN A 30 -15.57 21.61 -0.05
N LEU A 31 -15.28 22.06 1.18
CA LEU A 31 -14.15 21.56 1.95
C LEU A 31 -14.33 20.10 2.36
N ALA A 32 -15.55 19.71 2.74
CA ALA A 32 -15.92 18.33 3.06
C ALA A 32 -15.72 17.40 1.86
N GLU A 33 -16.19 17.81 0.67
CA GLU A 33 -16.00 17.03 -0.56
C GLU A 33 -14.52 16.90 -0.92
N LYS A 34 -13.75 18.00 -0.84
CA LYS A 34 -12.31 17.97 -1.09
C LYS A 34 -11.55 17.07 -0.09
N ALA A 35 -11.97 17.06 1.18
CA ALA A 35 -11.39 16.19 2.19
C ALA A 35 -11.68 14.72 1.87
N LYS A 36 -12.89 14.40 1.43
CA LYS A 36 -13.30 13.06 0.99
C LYS A 36 -12.49 12.60 -0.22
N GLU A 37 -12.37 13.43 -1.25
CA GLU A 37 -11.55 13.12 -2.44
C GLU A 37 -10.08 12.85 -2.08
N ASN A 38 -9.50 13.68 -1.21
CA ASN A 38 -8.13 13.47 -0.74
C ASN A 38 -7.98 12.17 0.06
N HIS A 39 -8.96 11.84 0.90
CA HIS A 39 -8.96 10.60 1.65
C HIS A 39 -8.99 9.39 0.73
N GLN A 40 -9.86 9.40 -0.29
CA GLN A 40 -9.95 8.32 -1.28
C GLN A 40 -8.63 8.15 -2.06
N LYS A 41 -7.99 9.26 -2.47
CA LYS A 41 -6.67 9.21 -3.12
C LYS A 41 -5.59 8.62 -2.21
N LEU A 42 -5.64 8.95 -0.92
CA LEU A 42 -4.70 8.42 0.07
C LEU A 42 -4.90 6.92 0.27
N GLU A 43 -6.15 6.47 0.41
CA GLU A 43 -6.48 5.04 0.53
C GLU A 43 -6.00 4.26 -0.71
N GLN A 44 -6.22 4.79 -1.92
CA GLN A 44 -5.73 4.19 -3.16
C GLN A 44 -4.19 4.11 -3.17
N SER A 45 -3.50 5.20 -2.82
CA SER A 45 -2.04 5.23 -2.79
C SER A 45 -1.45 4.25 -1.78
N LEU A 46 -2.10 4.11 -0.61
CA LEU A 46 -1.70 3.15 0.41
C LEU A 46 -1.89 1.71 -0.07
N SER A 47 -3.01 1.42 -0.74
CA SER A 47 -3.25 0.10 -1.34
C SER A 47 -2.18 -0.26 -2.37
N SER A 48 -1.86 0.66 -3.29
CA SER A 48 -0.81 0.44 -4.28
C SER A 48 0.56 0.24 -3.64
N LEU A 49 0.89 1.00 -2.59
CA LEU A 49 2.14 0.82 -1.85
C LEU A 49 2.20 -0.56 -1.17
N GLN A 50 1.08 -1.02 -0.60
CA GLN A 50 0.97 -2.34 0.01
C GLN A 50 1.26 -3.45 -1.02
N GLU A 51 0.63 -3.37 -2.20
CA GLU A 51 0.83 -4.33 -3.30
C GLU A 51 2.28 -4.36 -3.78
N LEU A 52 2.92 -3.18 -3.92
CA LEU A 52 4.33 -3.08 -4.30
C LEU A 52 5.26 -3.67 -3.24
N LEU A 53 4.98 -3.48 -1.95
CA LEU A 53 5.75 -4.07 -0.85
C LEU A 53 5.59 -5.58 -0.80
N ASP A 54 4.39 -6.10 -1.04
CA ASP A 54 4.13 -7.54 -1.12
C ASP A 54 4.85 -8.17 -2.32
N TYR A 55 4.85 -7.49 -3.47
CA TYR A 55 5.63 -7.90 -4.63
C TYR A 55 7.14 -7.91 -4.33
N LEU A 56 7.67 -6.81 -3.77
CA LEU A 56 9.09 -6.70 -3.40
C LEU A 56 9.50 -7.80 -2.42
N ARG A 57 8.64 -8.13 -1.45
CA ARG A 57 8.88 -9.23 -0.52
C ARG A 57 9.06 -10.56 -1.24
N VAL A 58 8.27 -10.83 -2.27
CA VAL A 58 8.41 -12.05 -3.09
C VAL A 58 9.73 -12.04 -3.85
N CYS A 59 10.08 -10.91 -4.49
CA CYS A 59 11.37 -10.77 -5.19
C CYS A 59 12.56 -11.08 -4.28
N ILE A 60 12.57 -10.51 -3.07
CA ILE A 60 13.64 -10.74 -2.09
C ILE A 60 13.74 -12.24 -1.73
N LYS A 61 12.60 -12.92 -1.51
CA LYS A 61 12.62 -14.36 -1.22
C LYS A 61 13.29 -15.17 -2.34
N TYR A 62 12.98 -14.87 -3.59
CA TYR A 62 13.61 -15.55 -4.73
C TYR A 62 15.10 -15.20 -4.86
N GLN A 63 15.47 -13.93 -4.71
CA GLN A 63 16.88 -13.53 -4.79
C GLN A 63 17.74 -14.22 -3.72
N VAL A 64 17.24 -14.31 -2.49
CA VAL A 64 17.95 -15.01 -1.40
C VAL A 64 18.03 -16.52 -1.67
N PHE A 65 16.96 -17.12 -2.19
CA PHE A 65 16.94 -18.53 -2.55
C PHE A 65 17.97 -18.85 -3.65
N ASP A 66 17.97 -18.07 -4.73
CA ASP A 66 18.89 -18.27 -5.86
C ASP A 66 20.35 -18.05 -5.44
N LEU A 67 20.59 -17.05 -4.57
CA LEU A 67 21.92 -16.79 -4.04
C LEU A 67 22.43 -17.96 -3.18
N GLU A 68 21.57 -18.55 -2.33
CA GLU A 68 21.97 -19.71 -1.53
C GLU A 68 22.17 -20.96 -2.41
N ALA A 69 21.37 -21.15 -3.46
CA ALA A 69 21.55 -22.24 -4.41
C ALA A 69 22.91 -22.14 -5.14
N THR A 70 23.25 -20.96 -5.67
CA THR A 70 24.54 -20.71 -6.33
C THR A 70 25.72 -20.83 -5.37
N ARG A 71 25.56 -20.41 -4.10
CA ARG A 71 26.60 -20.59 -3.07
C ARG A 71 26.89 -22.07 -2.81
N ARG A 72 25.85 -22.89 -2.61
CA ARG A 72 25.99 -24.34 -2.38
C ARG A 72 26.61 -25.05 -3.58
N GLU A 73 26.18 -24.69 -4.79
CA GLU A 73 26.75 -25.24 -6.01
C GLU A 73 28.24 -24.90 -6.13
N ASN A 74 28.64 -23.66 -5.84
CA ASN A 74 30.05 -23.27 -5.86
C ASN A 74 30.89 -24.06 -4.84
N GLU A 75 30.39 -24.22 -3.61
CA GLU A 75 31.04 -25.02 -2.57
C GLU A 75 31.20 -26.48 -2.99
N TYR A 76 30.18 -27.08 -3.61
CA TYR A 76 30.24 -28.44 -4.13
C TYR A 76 31.27 -28.59 -5.26
N LEU A 77 31.29 -27.66 -6.22
CA LEU A 77 32.24 -27.68 -7.32
C LEU A 77 33.69 -27.52 -6.85
N ARG A 78 33.94 -26.68 -5.83
CA ARG A 78 35.28 -26.55 -5.24
C ARG A 78 35.77 -27.84 -4.61
N LYS A 79 34.92 -28.54 -3.87
CA LYS A 79 35.26 -29.85 -3.28
C LYS A 79 35.63 -30.87 -4.35
N LEU A 80 34.87 -30.94 -5.45
CA LEU A 80 35.20 -31.84 -6.56
C LEU A 80 36.57 -31.54 -7.18
N LEU A 81 36.95 -30.26 -7.27
CA LEU A 81 38.26 -29.86 -7.77
C LEU A 81 39.39 -30.21 -6.79
N GLU A 82 39.16 -30.04 -5.49
CA GLU A 82 40.12 -30.42 -4.44
C GLU A 82 40.35 -31.93 -4.41
N ASP A 83 39.28 -32.72 -4.50
CA ASP A 83 39.34 -34.18 -4.56
C ASP A 83 40.03 -34.68 -5.84
N ALA A 84 39.83 -34.00 -6.97
CA ALA A 84 40.47 -34.34 -8.25
C ALA A 84 41.96 -33.96 -8.32
N ALA A 85 42.41 -33.01 -7.49
CA ALA A 85 43.80 -32.55 -7.41
C ALA A 85 44.64 -33.29 -6.36
N SER A 86 44.00 -34.14 -5.55
CA SER A 86 44.61 -34.97 -4.49
C SER A 86 44.93 -36.37 -4.98
#